data_AF-A0A955GBV3-F1
#
_entry.id   AF-A0A955GBV3-F1
#
_cell.length_a   1.000
_cell.length_b   1.000
_cell.length_c   1.000
_cell.angle_alpha   90.00
_cell.angle_beta   90.00
_cell.angle_gamma   90.00
#
_symmetry.space_group_name_H-M   'P 1'
#
loop_
_entity.id
_entity.type
_entity.pdbx_description
1 polymer ?
#
loop_
_entity_poly.entity_id
_entity_poly.type
_entity_poly.pdbx_seq_one_letter_code
_entity_poly.pdbx_strand_id
1 'polypeptide(L)'
;PITQNDSHTYVTGDQLKDEFKEVVELFREVYLETGIKDYWFRLSLPDFEKDKFAQDNKKWDYAAQIIREVLDESNLPYVEGVGEAAFYGPKLDVQIKNALGKEDTIATVQLDILVPERMGLTYIDADGKKQHPYVIHKSIMGAFERFMAFLLEETSGNLPVWLAPEQIRFITVNQTPQIVDFTNNLVLDAKDLGL
;
A
#
# COMPACT_ATOMS: atom_id res chain seq x y z
N PRO A 1 -14.33 13.44 -1.39
CA PRO A 1 -14.23 12.03 -0.92
C PRO A 1 -12.84 11.53 -1.28
N ILE A 2 -12.20 10.72 -0.42
CA ILE A 2 -10.94 10.05 -0.78
C ILE A 2 -11.26 8.68 -1.39
N THR A 3 -10.42 8.20 -2.30
CA THR A 3 -10.52 6.83 -2.83
C THR A 3 -9.25 6.07 -2.50
N GLN A 4 -9.37 4.94 -1.81
CA GLN A 4 -8.23 4.10 -1.43
C GLN A 4 -8.26 2.78 -2.18
N ASN A 5 -7.08 2.22 -2.45
CA ASN A 5 -6.95 0.83 -2.88
C ASN A 5 -7.05 -0.14 -1.70
N ASP A 6 -8.09 0.05 -0.88
CA ASP A 6 -8.29 -0.64 0.39
C ASP A 6 -8.78 -2.08 0.18
N SER A 7 -8.32 -2.99 1.04
CA SER A 7 -8.62 -4.41 0.97
C SER A 7 -8.52 -5.06 2.35
N HIS A 8 -9.37 -6.06 2.59
CA HIS A 8 -9.46 -6.81 3.84
C HIS A 8 -9.35 -8.30 3.55
N THR A 9 -8.24 -8.94 3.93
CA THR A 9 -8.09 -10.41 3.84
C THR A 9 -8.43 -11.04 5.19
N TYR A 10 -9.30 -12.04 5.19
CA TYR A 10 -9.62 -12.84 6.38
C TYR A 10 -8.79 -14.13 6.34
N VAL A 11 -8.01 -14.38 7.38
CA VAL A 11 -7.08 -15.52 7.44
C VAL A 11 -7.17 -16.25 8.76
N THR A 12 -6.79 -17.53 8.74
CA THR A 12 -6.59 -18.30 9.97
C THR A 12 -5.29 -17.88 10.67
N GLY A 13 -5.11 -18.30 11.93
CA GLY A 13 -3.92 -17.93 12.70
C GLY A 13 -2.61 -18.51 12.15
N ASP A 14 -2.68 -19.69 11.54
CA ASP A 14 -1.57 -20.38 10.87
C ASP A 14 -1.22 -19.78 9.51
N GLN A 15 -2.20 -19.19 8.79
CA GLN A 15 -1.97 -18.51 7.51
C GLN A 15 -1.46 -17.07 7.65
N LEU A 16 -1.63 -16.46 8.84
CA LEU A 16 -1.43 -15.03 9.06
C LEU A 16 -0.03 -14.54 8.66
N LYS A 17 1.02 -15.27 9.01
CA LYS A 17 2.41 -14.88 8.71
C LYS A 17 2.69 -14.93 7.22
N ASP A 18 2.29 -16.00 6.55
CA ASP A 18 2.57 -16.21 5.12
C ASP A 18 1.79 -15.20 4.27
N GLU A 19 0.50 -14.99 4.56
CA GLU A 19 -0.29 -13.96 3.87
C GLU A 19 0.28 -12.56 4.10
N PHE A 20 0.69 -12.23 5.34
CA PHE A 20 1.31 -10.92 5.61
C PHE A 20 2.61 -10.73 4.81
N LYS A 21 3.41 -11.79 4.67
CA LYS A 21 4.63 -11.78 3.84
C LYS A 21 4.32 -11.55 2.36
N GLU A 22 3.31 -12.21 1.82
CA GLU A 22 2.87 -11.98 0.43
C GLU A 22 2.42 -10.53 0.21
N VAL A 23 1.72 -9.94 1.19
CA VAL A 23 1.31 -8.53 1.14
C VAL A 23 2.51 -7.59 1.17
N VAL A 24 3.54 -7.89 1.95
CA VAL A 24 4.81 -7.11 1.98
C VAL A 24 5.56 -7.23 0.66
N GLU A 25 5.60 -8.40 0.03
CA GLU A 25 6.23 -8.54 -1.29
C GLU A 25 5.44 -7.83 -2.39
N LEU A 26 4.11 -7.93 -2.40
CA LEU A 26 3.27 -7.13 -3.31
C LEU A 26 3.53 -5.63 -3.16
N PHE A 27 3.70 -5.17 -1.92
CA PHE A 27 4.04 -3.78 -1.66
C PHE A 27 5.36 -3.39 -2.33
N ARG A 28 6.40 -4.22 -2.20
CA ARG A 28 7.71 -3.98 -2.80
C ARG A 28 7.66 -3.96 -4.33
N GLU A 29 6.92 -4.89 -4.93
CA GLU A 29 6.73 -4.95 -6.38
C GLU A 29 6.10 -3.67 -6.92
N VAL A 30 5.01 -3.20 -6.28
CA VAL A 30 4.34 -1.96 -6.70
C VAL A 30 5.26 -0.73 -6.60
N TYR A 31 6.05 -0.63 -5.54
CA TYR A 31 6.94 0.53 -5.34
C TYR A 31 8.13 0.50 -6.30
N LEU A 32 8.62 -0.70 -6.62
CA LEU A 32 9.64 -0.91 -7.65
C LEU A 32 9.14 -0.46 -9.03
N GLU A 33 7.96 -0.92 -9.45
CA GLU A 33 7.38 -0.63 -10.77
C GLU A 33 7.00 0.86 -10.94
N THR A 34 6.59 1.52 -9.85
CA THR A 34 6.28 2.95 -9.86
C THR A 34 7.53 3.83 -9.75
N GLY A 35 8.70 3.24 -9.52
CA GLY A 35 9.99 3.93 -9.44
C GLY A 35 10.22 4.69 -8.14
N ILE A 36 9.39 4.46 -7.11
CA ILE A 36 9.49 5.11 -5.80
C ILE A 36 10.66 4.49 -5.03
N LYS A 37 11.61 5.32 -4.59
CA LYS A 37 12.83 4.85 -3.91
C LYS A 37 13.01 5.39 -2.50
N ASP A 38 12.55 6.62 -2.23
CA ASP A 38 12.72 7.25 -0.92
C ASP A 38 11.51 6.96 -0.01
N TYR A 39 11.53 5.79 0.62
CA TYR A 39 10.55 5.38 1.61
C TYR A 39 11.19 4.52 2.69
N TRP A 40 10.56 4.43 3.86
CA TRP A 40 10.98 3.53 4.92
C TRP A 40 9.79 2.96 5.67
N PHE A 41 10.02 1.86 6.38
CA PHE A 41 8.99 1.18 7.14
C PHE A 41 8.99 1.64 8.60
N ARG A 42 7.79 1.80 9.15
CA ARG A 42 7.57 1.97 10.60
C ARG A 42 6.65 0.87 11.10
N LEU A 43 7.13 0.08 12.07
CA LEU A 43 6.29 -0.81 12.85
C LEU A 43 5.63 0.01 13.96
N SER A 44 4.37 0.33 13.77
CA SER A 44 3.58 1.12 14.70
C SER A 44 2.92 0.21 15.74
N LEU A 45 3.29 0.42 17.01
CA LEU A 45 2.95 -0.40 18.17
C LEU A 45 1.97 0.34 19.11
N PRO A 46 1.20 -0.39 19.93
CA PRO A 46 0.33 0.23 20.91
C PRO A 46 1.16 0.89 22.02
N ASP A 47 0.54 1.86 22.69
CA ASP A 47 1.03 2.41 23.94
C ASP A 47 0.01 2.03 25.03
N PHE A 48 0.30 0.95 25.77
CA PHE A 48 -0.63 0.40 26.75
C PHE A 48 -0.84 1.29 27.99
N GLU A 49 -0.08 2.38 28.14
CA GLU A 49 -0.40 3.40 29.16
C GLU A 49 -1.62 4.25 28.77
N LYS A 50 -2.11 4.13 27.54
CA LYS A 50 -3.29 4.85 27.03
C LYS A 50 -4.50 3.91 26.90
N ASP A 51 -5.67 4.39 27.32
CA ASP A 51 -6.97 3.69 27.22
C ASP A 51 -7.50 3.46 25.79
N LYS A 52 -6.70 3.77 24.75
CA LYS A 52 -7.10 3.73 23.34
C LYS A 52 -7.07 2.31 22.75
N PHE A 53 -6.25 1.41 23.29
CA PHE A 53 -5.93 0.12 22.67
C PHE A 53 -6.69 -1.03 23.33
N ALA A 54 -6.98 -2.09 22.56
CA ALA A 54 -7.58 -3.30 23.11
C ALA A 54 -6.67 -3.95 24.17
N GLN A 55 -7.25 -4.41 25.29
CA GLN A 55 -6.50 -4.92 26.45
C GLN A 55 -6.03 -6.39 26.31
N ASP A 56 -6.11 -6.99 25.12
CA ASP A 56 -5.61 -8.36 24.88
C ASP A 56 -4.13 -8.33 24.49
N ASN A 57 -3.27 -8.12 25.49
CA ASN A 57 -1.82 -7.99 25.29
C ASN A 57 -1.22 -9.19 24.53
N LYS A 58 -1.77 -10.40 24.69
CA LYS A 58 -1.23 -11.59 24.02
C LYS A 58 -1.44 -11.57 22.51
N LYS A 59 -2.65 -11.22 22.05
CA LYS A 59 -2.92 -11.10 20.62
C LYS A 59 -2.12 -9.95 19.99
N TRP A 60 -1.93 -8.85 20.74
CA TRP A 60 -1.09 -7.74 20.33
C TRP A 60 0.37 -8.16 20.14
N ASP A 61 0.95 -8.81 21.15
CA ASP A 61 2.33 -9.28 21.11
C ASP A 61 2.54 -10.26 19.96
N TYR A 62 1.59 -11.18 19.76
CA TYR A 62 1.63 -12.14 18.65
C TYR A 62 1.58 -11.44 17.28
N ALA A 63 0.65 -10.51 17.06
CA ALA A 63 0.54 -9.78 15.81
C ALA A 63 1.78 -8.91 15.55
N ALA A 64 2.30 -8.22 16.58
CA ALA A 64 3.51 -7.41 16.45
C ALA A 64 4.73 -8.28 16.15
N GLN A 65 4.83 -9.46 16.78
CA GLN A 65 5.89 -10.42 16.53
C GLN A 65 5.87 -10.95 15.10
N ILE A 66 4.69 -11.26 14.54
CA ILE A 66 4.57 -11.65 13.13
C ILE A 66 5.12 -10.57 12.20
N ILE A 67 4.76 -9.31 12.43
CA ILE A 67 5.25 -8.21 11.60
C ILE A 67 6.78 -8.10 11.70
N ARG A 68 7.36 -8.19 12.90
CA ARG A 68 8.83 -8.18 13.09
C ARG A 68 9.49 -9.31 12.32
N GLU A 69 9.02 -10.55 12.51
CA GLU A 69 9.60 -11.72 11.87
C GLU A 69 9.59 -11.61 10.34
N VAL A 70 8.49 -11.13 9.76
CA VAL A 70 8.41 -10.95 8.30
C VAL A 70 9.36 -9.87 7.83
N LEU A 71 9.47 -8.74 8.53
CA LEU A 71 10.40 -7.66 8.17
C LEU A 71 11.86 -8.11 8.28
N ASP A 72 12.20 -8.83 9.36
CA ASP A 72 13.53 -9.37 9.60
C ASP A 72 13.91 -10.42 8.55
N GLU A 73 13.01 -11.36 8.24
CA GLU A 73 13.22 -12.37 7.19
C GLU A 73 13.39 -11.74 5.80
N SER A 74 12.65 -10.67 5.51
CA SER A 74 12.76 -9.94 4.25
C SER A 74 13.93 -8.93 4.22
N ASN A 75 14.72 -8.82 5.29
CA ASN A 75 15.81 -7.86 5.47
C ASN A 75 15.36 -6.40 5.20
N LEU A 76 14.15 -6.05 5.62
CA LEU A 76 13.59 -4.71 5.46
C LEU A 76 13.88 -3.88 6.70
N PRO A 77 14.68 -2.80 6.61
CA PRO A 77 14.92 -1.94 7.76
C PRO A 77 13.62 -1.23 8.16
N TYR A 78 13.36 -1.19 9.46
CA TYR A 78 12.20 -0.51 10.01
C TYR A 78 12.54 0.18 11.34
N VAL A 79 11.68 1.12 11.73
CA VAL A 79 11.72 1.78 13.04
C VAL A 79 10.45 1.42 13.82
N GLU A 80 10.56 1.18 15.11
CA GLU A 80 9.38 1.00 15.97
C GLU A 80 8.81 2.35 16.43
N GLY A 81 7.50 2.54 16.26
CA GLY A 81 6.77 3.73 16.70
C GLY A 81 5.74 3.38 17.77
N VAL A 82 6.07 3.62 19.05
CA VAL A 82 5.17 3.36 20.17
C VAL A 82 4.04 4.40 20.20
N GLY A 83 2.79 3.93 20.33
CA GLY A 83 1.58 4.77 20.36
C GLY A 83 1.01 5.12 18.98
N GLU A 84 1.68 4.71 17.90
CA GLU A 84 1.28 4.99 16.52
C GLU A 84 0.36 3.92 15.93
N ALA A 85 0.10 2.81 16.64
CA ALA A 85 -0.78 1.72 16.17
C ALA A 85 -2.23 2.17 15.94
N ALA A 86 -2.97 1.36 15.19
CA ALA A 86 -4.43 1.43 15.15
C ALA A 86 -5.02 1.02 16.52
N PHE A 87 -6.29 1.31 16.79
CA PHE A 87 -6.90 0.90 18.07
C PHE A 87 -7.13 -0.62 18.18
N TYR A 88 -7.13 -1.32 17.04
CA TYR A 88 -7.48 -2.74 16.89
C TYR A 88 -6.31 -3.66 16.57
N GLY A 89 -5.09 -3.13 16.48
CA GLY A 89 -3.90 -3.94 16.24
C GLY A 89 -2.68 -3.16 15.71
N PRO A 90 -1.51 -3.82 15.62
CA PRO A 90 -0.28 -3.20 15.15
C PRO A 90 -0.35 -3.02 13.63
N LYS A 91 0.47 -2.09 13.12
CA LYS A 91 0.53 -1.83 11.68
C LYS A 91 1.94 -1.56 11.19
N LEU A 92 2.20 -2.02 9.98
CA LEU A 92 3.33 -1.64 9.16
C LEU A 92 2.93 -0.43 8.34
N ASP A 93 3.44 0.74 8.72
CA ASP A 93 3.26 1.96 7.95
C ASP A 93 4.43 2.16 6.99
N VAL A 94 4.13 2.61 5.78
CA VAL A 94 5.17 3.12 4.87
C VAL A 94 5.20 4.62 4.96
N GLN A 95 6.35 5.12 5.37
CA GLN A 95 6.65 6.53 5.50
C GLN A 95 7.38 7.01 4.26
N ILE A 96 7.07 8.24 3.87
CA ILE A 96 7.74 9.00 2.82
C ILE A 96 8.09 10.38 3.36
N LYS A 97 9.05 11.06 2.72
CA LYS A 97 9.23 12.51 2.87
C LYS A 97 8.65 13.21 1.66
N ASN A 98 7.75 14.15 1.88
CA ASN A 98 7.27 15.02 0.81
C ASN A 98 8.34 16.06 0.44
N ALA A 99 8.09 16.83 -0.62
CA ALA A 99 9.01 17.86 -1.11
C ALA A 99 9.39 18.95 -0.07
N LEU A 100 8.61 19.09 1.01
CA LEU A 100 8.88 20.03 2.11
C LEU A 100 9.62 19.37 3.30
N GLY A 101 10.00 18.10 3.17
CA GLY A 101 10.69 17.32 4.20
C GLY A 101 9.78 16.83 5.34
N LYS A 102 8.45 16.99 5.21
CA LYS A 102 7.50 16.46 6.20
C LYS A 102 7.27 14.97 5.92
N GLU A 103 7.27 14.21 7.01
CA GLU A 103 7.01 12.76 6.96
C GLU A 103 5.50 12.50 6.94
N ASP A 104 5.07 11.66 6.00
CA ASP A 104 3.68 11.26 5.84
C ASP A 104 3.57 9.74 5.64
N THR A 105 2.54 9.13 6.21
CA THR A 105 2.18 7.73 5.90
C THR A 105 1.45 7.69 4.56
N ILE A 106 2.05 7.05 3.56
CA ILE A 106 1.42 6.88 2.24
C ILE A 106 0.59 5.60 2.16
N ALA A 107 1.05 4.53 2.79
CA ALA A 107 0.45 3.20 2.74
C ALA A 107 0.55 2.49 4.09
N THR A 108 -0.31 1.50 4.30
CA THR A 108 -0.33 0.77 5.58
C THR A 108 -0.84 -0.66 5.39
N VAL A 109 -0.27 -1.57 6.18
CA VAL A 109 -0.75 -2.95 6.35
C VAL A 109 -0.95 -3.17 7.84
N GLN A 110 -2.16 -3.54 8.24
CA GLN A 110 -2.59 -3.56 9.64
C GLN A 110 -3.12 -4.94 9.98
N LEU A 111 -2.69 -5.50 11.11
CA LEU A 111 -3.18 -6.77 11.62
C LEU A 111 -4.27 -6.51 12.65
N ASP A 112 -5.53 -6.73 12.27
CA ASP A 112 -6.67 -6.56 13.15
C ASP A 112 -6.98 -7.84 13.92
N ILE A 113 -6.91 -7.71 15.23
CA ILE A 113 -7.09 -8.76 16.23
C ILE A 113 -8.40 -8.61 17.02
N LEU A 114 -9.20 -7.58 16.73
CA LEU A 114 -10.32 -7.13 17.56
C LEU A 114 -11.66 -7.11 16.83
N VAL A 115 -11.73 -6.53 15.62
CA VAL A 115 -13.00 -6.34 14.91
C VAL A 115 -13.68 -7.66 14.55
N PRO A 116 -12.97 -8.73 14.16
CA PRO A 116 -13.61 -10.01 13.85
C PRO A 116 -14.42 -10.56 15.03
N GLU A 117 -13.88 -10.48 16.23
CA GLU A 117 -14.57 -10.90 17.46
C GLU A 117 -15.78 -10.00 17.76
N ARG A 118 -15.61 -8.67 17.66
CA ARG A 118 -16.70 -7.70 17.89
C ARG A 118 -17.86 -7.84 16.91
N MET A 119 -17.59 -8.22 15.67
CA MET A 119 -18.59 -8.44 14.64
C MET A 119 -19.14 -9.89 14.64
N GLY A 120 -18.64 -10.76 15.52
CA GLY A 120 -19.06 -12.16 15.58
C GLY A 120 -18.66 -12.98 14.35
N LEU A 121 -17.61 -12.57 13.63
CA LEU A 121 -17.11 -13.27 12.46
C LEU A 121 -16.43 -14.57 12.90
N THR A 122 -16.85 -15.69 12.32
CA THR A 122 -16.31 -17.01 12.68
C THR A 122 -16.11 -17.88 11.45
N TYR A 123 -15.18 -18.80 11.55
CA TYR A 123 -15.00 -19.93 10.64
C TYR A 123 -14.97 -21.24 11.44
N ILE A 124 -15.06 -22.38 10.74
CA ILE A 124 -14.93 -23.71 11.33
C ILE A 124 -13.52 -24.22 11.04
N ASP A 125 -12.75 -24.51 12.08
CA ASP A 125 -11.40 -25.05 11.94
C ASP A 125 -11.40 -26.55 11.60
N ALA A 126 -10.20 -27.12 11.42
CA ALA A 126 -10.02 -28.53 11.09
C ALA A 126 -10.54 -29.50 12.19
N ASP A 127 -10.66 -29.03 13.44
CA ASP A 127 -11.23 -29.79 14.56
C ASP A 127 -12.77 -29.66 14.64
N GLY A 128 -13.40 -28.89 13.74
CA GLY A 128 -14.83 -28.60 13.79
C GLY A 128 -15.23 -27.55 14.83
N LYS A 129 -14.27 -26.81 15.41
CA LYS A 129 -14.54 -25.77 16.40
C LYS A 129 -14.71 -24.41 15.71
N LYS A 130 -15.54 -23.56 16.31
CA LYS A 130 -15.68 -22.17 15.87
C LYS A 130 -14.45 -21.39 16.32
N GLN A 131 -13.83 -20.70 15.37
CA GLN A 131 -12.70 -19.81 15.61
C GLN A 131 -12.98 -18.44 15.01
N HIS A 132 -12.30 -17.41 15.52
CA HIS A 132 -12.31 -16.08 14.92
C HIS A 132 -11.13 -15.93 13.94
N PRO A 133 -11.35 -15.40 12.74
CA PRO A 133 -10.26 -15.10 11.82
C PRO A 133 -9.47 -13.87 12.28
N TYR A 134 -8.24 -13.75 11.80
CA TYR A 134 -7.51 -12.48 11.78
C TYR A 134 -7.87 -11.71 10.51
N VAL A 135 -7.79 -10.39 10.54
CA VAL A 135 -8.00 -9.55 9.36
C VAL A 135 -6.76 -8.75 9.05
N ILE A 136 -6.30 -8.85 7.80
CA ILE A 136 -5.23 -8.01 7.28
C ILE A 136 -5.89 -6.88 6.49
N HIS A 137 -5.82 -5.67 7.03
CA HIS A 137 -6.21 -4.46 6.32
C HIS A 137 -5.01 -3.98 5.52
N LYS A 138 -5.16 -3.78 4.22
CA LYS A 138 -4.07 -3.32 3.38
C LYS A 138 -4.53 -2.26 2.40
N SER A 139 -3.72 -1.21 2.29
CA SER A 139 -3.81 -0.22 1.23
C SER A 139 -2.40 0.04 0.74
N ILE A 140 -2.04 -0.57 -0.39
CA ILE A 140 -0.67 -0.61 -0.92
C ILE A 140 -0.23 0.76 -1.46
N MET A 141 -1.13 1.47 -2.15
CA MET A 141 -0.87 2.81 -2.67
C MET A 141 -1.44 3.89 -1.75
N GLY A 142 -2.27 3.52 -0.77
CA GLY A 142 -3.00 4.49 0.04
C GLY A 142 -4.20 5.07 -0.69
N ALA A 143 -4.45 6.35 -0.40
CA ALA A 143 -5.39 7.15 -1.16
C ALA A 143 -4.76 7.53 -2.50
N PHE A 144 -5.48 7.34 -3.61
CA PHE A 144 -4.99 7.67 -4.95
C PHE A 144 -4.59 9.15 -5.05
N GLU A 145 -5.32 10.04 -4.39
CA GLU A 145 -5.01 11.47 -4.38
C GLU A 145 -3.64 11.76 -3.74
N ARG A 146 -3.32 11.06 -2.63
CA ARG A 146 -2.02 11.20 -1.95
C ARG A 146 -0.91 10.54 -2.75
N PHE A 147 -1.18 9.36 -3.31
CA PHE A 147 -0.22 8.62 -4.12
C PHE A 147 0.20 9.42 -5.36
N MET A 148 -0.76 9.97 -6.10
CA MET A 148 -0.49 10.79 -7.27
C MET A 148 0.24 12.09 -6.90
N ALA A 149 -0.13 12.74 -5.80
CA ALA A 149 0.59 13.94 -5.33
C ALA A 149 2.06 13.63 -5.04
N PHE A 150 2.32 12.56 -4.30
CA PHE A 150 3.68 12.12 -4.00
C PHE A 150 4.45 11.73 -5.28
N LEU A 151 3.83 10.99 -6.19
CA LEU A 151 4.48 10.59 -7.44
C LEU A 151 4.86 11.81 -8.31
N LEU A 152 4.00 12.84 -8.36
CA LEU A 152 4.30 14.08 -9.08
C LEU A 152 5.47 14.86 -8.44
N GLU A 153 5.55 14.88 -7.10
CA GLU A 153 6.67 15.48 -6.37
C GLU A 153 7.98 14.72 -6.68
N GLU A 154 7.98 13.40 -6.53
CA GLU A 154 9.16 12.55 -6.72
C GLU A 154 9.67 12.58 -8.17
N THR A 155 8.75 12.64 -9.14
CA THR A 155 9.10 12.68 -10.57
C THR A 155 9.32 14.09 -11.11
N SER A 156 9.08 15.14 -10.30
CA SER A 156 9.01 16.53 -10.77
C SER A 156 8.09 16.71 -12.00
N GLY A 157 6.99 15.92 -12.04
CA GLY A 157 6.05 15.86 -13.16
C GLY A 157 6.51 15.07 -14.39
N ASN A 158 7.74 14.56 -14.42
CA ASN A 158 8.24 13.69 -15.50
C ASN A 158 7.83 12.23 -15.26
N LEU A 159 6.54 11.96 -15.46
CA LEU A 159 5.95 10.64 -15.22
C LEU A 159 6.46 9.59 -16.23
N PRO A 160 6.51 8.30 -15.84
CA PRO A 160 6.69 7.21 -16.78
C PRO A 160 5.65 7.26 -17.91
N VAL A 161 6.01 6.79 -19.11
CA VAL A 161 5.14 6.85 -20.31
C VAL A 161 3.77 6.23 -20.07
N TRP A 162 3.67 5.17 -19.27
CA TRP A 162 2.39 4.51 -18.96
C TRP A 162 1.48 5.30 -18.00
N LEU A 163 1.99 6.36 -17.37
CA LEU A 163 1.25 7.28 -16.49
C LEU A 163 1.13 8.69 -17.05
N ALA A 164 1.86 9.02 -18.12
CA ALA A 164 1.84 10.35 -18.72
C ALA A 164 0.44 10.66 -19.30
N PRO A 165 -0.19 11.79 -18.94
CA PRO A 165 -1.51 12.17 -19.50
C PRO A 165 -1.50 12.39 -21.01
N GLU A 166 -0.33 12.77 -21.55
CA GLU A 166 -0.05 12.82 -22.97
C GLU A 166 1.26 12.06 -23.21
N GLN A 167 1.16 10.91 -23.87
CA GLN A 167 2.29 10.01 -24.07
C GLN A 167 3.13 10.43 -25.28
N ILE A 168 2.48 10.91 -26.35
CA ILE A 168 3.11 11.35 -27.60
C ILE A 168 2.43 12.62 -28.11
N ARG A 169 3.24 13.63 -28.48
CA ARG A 169 2.78 14.84 -29.16
C ARG A 169 3.46 14.98 -30.52
N PHE A 170 2.68 14.92 -31.60
CA PHE A 170 3.18 15.16 -32.95
C PHE A 170 3.21 16.66 -33.27
N ILE A 171 4.33 17.14 -33.79
CA ILE A 171 4.52 18.54 -34.19
C ILE A 171 5.01 18.57 -35.63
N THR A 172 4.28 19.23 -36.52
CA THR A 172 4.63 19.35 -37.94
C THR A 172 5.45 20.62 -38.19
N VAL A 173 6.44 20.54 -39.09
CA VAL A 173 7.28 21.70 -39.46
C VAL A 173 6.54 22.68 -40.37
N ASN A 174 5.63 22.18 -41.22
CA ASN A 174 4.74 23.01 -42.05
C ASN A 174 3.34 22.37 -42.14
N GLN A 175 2.38 23.16 -42.62
CA GLN A 175 0.95 22.81 -42.66
C GLN A 175 0.48 22.41 -44.06
N THR A 176 1.36 21.82 -44.89
CA THR A 176 0.94 21.28 -46.18
C THR A 176 -0.05 20.12 -45.99
N PRO A 177 -1.09 19.99 -46.83
CA PRO A 177 -2.10 18.94 -46.67
C PRO A 177 -1.48 17.54 -46.55
N GLN A 178 -0.45 17.24 -47.34
CA GLN A 178 0.23 15.94 -47.32
C GLN A 178 0.88 15.62 -45.97
N ILE A 179 1.51 16.60 -45.33
CA ILE A 179 2.16 16.40 -44.01
C ILE A 179 1.10 16.28 -42.91
N VAL A 180 0.03 17.07 -42.99
CA VAL A 180 -1.08 17.00 -42.04
C VAL A 180 -1.77 15.64 -42.11
N ASP A 181 -2.08 15.14 -43.32
CA ASP A 181 -2.72 13.84 -43.52
C ASP A 181 -1.85 12.69 -43.03
N PHE A 182 -0.54 12.73 -43.34
CA PHE A 182 0.41 11.74 -42.83
C PHE A 182 0.48 11.73 -41.30
N THR A 183 0.53 12.91 -40.67
CA THR A 183 0.59 13.03 -39.20
C THR A 183 -0.70 12.55 -38.56
N ASN A 184 -1.86 12.83 -39.15
CA ASN A 184 -3.14 12.30 -38.66
C ASN A 184 -3.18 10.77 -38.71
N ASN A 185 -2.64 10.14 -39.75
CA ASN A 185 -2.54 8.68 -39.80
C ASN A 185 -1.63 8.14 -38.69
N LEU A 186 -0.48 8.78 -38.42
CA LEU A 186 0.37 8.39 -37.29
C LEU A 186 -0.33 8.51 -35.92
N VAL A 187 -1.17 9.54 -35.74
CA VAL A 187 -1.99 9.68 -34.53
C VAL A 187 -3.00 8.54 -34.40
N LEU A 188 -3.62 8.10 -35.51
CA LEU A 188 -4.53 6.96 -35.51
C LEU A 188 -3.76 5.67 -35.19
N ASP A 189 -2.63 5.43 -35.83
CA ASP A 189 -1.78 4.26 -35.57
C ASP A 189 -1.33 4.21 -34.11
N ALA A 190 -0.96 5.35 -33.51
CA ALA A 190 -0.60 5.43 -32.10
C ALA A 190 -1.78 5.07 -31.17
N LYS A 191 -2.98 5.60 -31.45
CA LYS A 191 -4.18 5.30 -30.68
C LYS A 191 -4.59 3.84 -30.78
N ASP A 192 -4.44 3.23 -31.96
CA ASP A 192 -4.71 1.80 -32.18
C ASP A 192 -3.77 0.90 -31.36
N LEU A 193 -2.60 1.43 -30.96
CA LEU A 193 -1.65 0.77 -30.04
C LEU A 193 -1.89 1.11 -28.57
N GLY A 194 -2.86 1.96 -28.23
CA GLY A 194 -3.16 2.39 -26.85
C GLY A 194 -2.22 3.47 -26.31
N LEU A 195 -1.64 4.28 -27.20
CA LEU A 195 -0.79 5.44 -26.89
C LEU A 195 -1.52 6.79 -27.05
#